data_AF-A0A183NIR6-F1
#
_entry.id   AF-A0A183NIR6-F1
#
_cell.length_a   1.000
_cell.length_b   1.000
_cell.length_c   1.000
_cell.angle_alpha   90.00
_cell.angle_beta   90.00
_cell.angle_gamma   90.00
#
_symmetry.space_group_name_H-M   'P 1'
#
loop_
_entity.id
_entity.type
_entity.pdbx_description
1 polymer ?
#
loop_
_entity_poly.entity_id
_entity_poly.type
_entity_poly.pdbx_seq_one_letter_code
_entity_poly.pdbx_strand_id
1 'polypeptide(L)'
;MARNLQGLLRLAVEHSENAATKPMDPKDAEWLDKALTASTVDLSKQLTNDVQMLSSHLSSSEPDLNETKNIIEDLLTLTEDLDLSNDFLIVGGQDVLLKLLFCGPPSLRIDGLKLLANITQNNPRAQSLYTENGVLARLIMLFEEETDLEFLRHLLLAISCEYFSPINLF
;
A
#
# COMPACT_ATOMS: atom_id res chain seq x y z
N MET A 1 -4.63 21.96 -8.15
CA MET A 1 -3.31 21.50 -7.71
C MET A 1 -2.96 20.27 -8.54
N ALA A 2 -1.84 20.27 -9.25
CA ALA A 2 -1.44 19.17 -10.12
C ALA A 2 -1.24 17.89 -9.30
N ARG A 3 -1.93 16.81 -9.66
CA ARG A 3 -1.92 15.53 -8.93
C ARG A 3 -0.91 14.51 -9.46
N ASN A 4 -0.16 14.87 -10.50
CA ASN A 4 0.88 14.03 -11.09
C ASN A 4 1.91 14.89 -11.83
N LEU A 5 3.02 14.26 -12.25
CA LEU A 5 4.12 14.92 -12.96
C LEU A 5 3.63 15.64 -14.23
N GLN A 6 2.70 15.04 -14.97
CA GLN A 6 2.11 15.64 -16.17
C GLN A 6 1.38 16.95 -15.85
N GLY A 7 0.62 16.99 -14.76
CA GLY A 7 -0.05 18.20 -14.29
C GLY A 7 0.95 19.26 -13.81
N LEU A 8 2.05 18.86 -13.17
CA LEU A 8 3.11 19.77 -12.72
C LEU A 8 3.84 20.39 -13.92
N LEU A 9 4.15 19.59 -14.93
CA LEU A 9 4.76 20.05 -16.17
C LEU A 9 3.83 21.02 -16.91
N ARG A 10 2.55 20.69 -17.01
CA ARG A 10 1.54 21.57 -17.63
C ARG A 10 1.43 22.90 -16.88
N LEU A 11 1.40 22.87 -15.55
CA LEU A 11 1.32 24.06 -14.71
C LEU A 11 2.61 24.90 -14.81
N ALA A 12 3.78 24.27 -14.89
CA ALA A 12 5.05 24.95 -15.11
C ALA A 12 5.12 25.64 -16.49
N VAL A 13 4.55 25.03 -17.52
CA VAL A 13 4.41 25.63 -18.86
C VAL A 13 3.44 26.82 -18.83
N GLU A 14 2.26 26.64 -18.21
CA GLU A 14 1.22 27.67 -18.10
C GLU A 14 1.69 28.92 -17.33
N HIS A 15 2.66 28.78 -16.40
CA HIS A 15 3.23 29.89 -15.62
C HIS A 15 4.60 30.39 -16.10
N SER A 16 5.07 29.95 -17.27
CA SER A 16 6.33 30.44 -17.85
C SER A 16 6.12 31.77 -18.59
N GLU A 17 6.05 32.88 -17.85
CA GLU A 17 5.62 34.20 -18.38
C GLU A 17 6.52 34.86 -19.45
N ASN A 18 7.63 34.25 -19.87
CA ASN A 18 8.49 34.81 -20.94
C ASN A 18 9.26 33.76 -21.78
N ALA A 19 8.85 32.49 -21.74
CA ALA A 19 9.41 31.51 -22.67
C ALA A 19 8.68 31.67 -24.01
N ALA A 20 9.40 32.00 -25.09
CA ALA A 20 8.84 31.88 -26.43
C ALA A 20 8.46 30.42 -26.63
N THR A 21 7.17 30.10 -26.50
CA THR A 21 6.62 28.77 -26.71
C THR A 21 6.69 28.46 -28.19
N LYS A 22 7.87 28.03 -28.66
CA LYS A 22 7.95 27.35 -29.95
C LYS A 22 7.03 26.13 -29.86
N PRO A 23 6.10 25.94 -30.83
CA PRO A 23 5.34 24.71 -30.89
C PRO A 23 6.35 23.56 -30.94
N MET A 24 6.21 22.63 -30.00
CA MET A 24 7.05 21.45 -29.89
C MET A 24 6.93 20.66 -31.19
N ASP A 25 8.06 20.25 -31.78
CA ASP A 25 8.02 19.41 -32.98
C ASP A 25 7.32 18.09 -32.63
N PRO A 26 6.41 17.56 -33.47
CA PRO A 26 5.67 16.34 -33.15
C PRO A 26 6.58 15.16 -32.79
N LYS A 27 7.77 15.11 -33.38
CA LYS A 27 8.77 14.07 -33.10
C LYS A 27 9.41 14.21 -31.71
N ASP A 28 9.64 15.45 -31.27
CA ASP A 28 10.17 15.73 -29.93
C ASP A 28 9.10 15.44 -28.86
N ALA A 29 7.83 15.72 -29.16
CA ALA A 29 6.70 15.40 -28.28
C ALA A 29 6.53 13.89 -28.10
N GLU A 30 6.57 13.13 -29.21
CA GLU A 30 6.48 11.67 -29.17
C GLU A 30 7.70 11.04 -28.49
N TRP A 31 8.90 11.58 -28.69
CA TRP A 31 10.10 11.14 -27.97
C TRP A 31 9.98 11.39 -26.47
N LEU A 32 9.51 12.57 -26.05
CA LEU A 32 9.37 12.91 -24.64
C LEU A 32 8.29 12.06 -23.97
N ASP A 33 7.14 11.85 -24.61
CA ASP A 33 6.07 10.99 -24.11
C ASP A 33 6.55 9.54 -23.95
N LYS A 34 7.30 9.02 -24.94
CA LYS A 34 7.95 7.71 -24.85
C LYS A 34 9.00 7.66 -23.73
N ALA A 35 9.82 8.69 -23.55
CA ALA A 35 10.83 8.72 -22.50
C ALA A 35 10.20 8.80 -21.09
N LEU A 36 9.13 9.59 -20.94
CA LEU A 36 8.36 9.68 -19.70
C LEU A 36 7.69 8.36 -19.38
N THR A 37 7.00 7.75 -20.37
CA THR A 37 6.29 6.48 -20.20
C THR A 37 7.26 5.31 -19.99
N ALA A 38 8.38 5.25 -20.72
CA ALA A 38 9.40 4.22 -20.53
C ALA A 38 10.11 4.33 -19.17
N SER A 39 10.13 5.53 -18.57
CA SER A 39 10.66 5.77 -17.23
C SER A 39 9.61 5.62 -16.12
N THR A 40 8.33 5.43 -16.43
CA THR A 40 7.29 5.20 -15.41
C THR A 40 7.14 3.70 -15.20
N VAL A 41 7.54 3.22 -14.02
CA VAL A 41 7.23 1.84 -13.61
C VAL A 41 5.71 1.76 -13.38
N ASP A 42 5.07 0.75 -13.95
CA ASP A 42 3.65 0.47 -13.70
C ASP A 42 3.50 -0.11 -12.29
N LEU A 43 3.36 0.78 -11.31
CA LEU A 43 3.28 0.44 -9.89
C LEU A 43 2.04 -0.40 -9.57
N SER A 44 0.91 -0.17 -10.26
CA SER A 44 -0.29 -1.00 -10.09
C SER A 44 -0.05 -2.44 -10.56
N LYS A 45 0.68 -2.62 -11.67
CA LYS A 45 1.10 -3.95 -12.12
C LYS A 45 2.09 -4.60 -11.15
N GLN A 46 3.05 -3.85 -10.64
CA GLN A 46 3.99 -4.35 -9.63
C GLN A 46 3.24 -4.83 -8.38
N LEU A 47 2.37 -3.98 -7.83
CA LEU A 47 1.52 -4.29 -6.68
C LEU A 47 0.72 -5.58 -6.90
N THR A 48 0.10 -5.73 -8.08
CA THR A 48 -0.68 -6.91 -8.43
C THR A 48 0.19 -8.18 -8.42
N ASN A 49 1.39 -8.10 -8.99
CA ASN A 49 2.32 -9.23 -9.01
C ASN A 49 2.80 -9.58 -7.59
N ASP A 50 3.11 -8.59 -6.77
CA ASP A 50 3.58 -8.77 -5.39
C ASP A 50 2.51 -9.43 -4.51
N VAL A 51 1.25 -9.01 -4.65
CA VAL A 51 0.11 -9.68 -3.97
C VAL A 51 -0.01 -11.14 -4.39
N GLN A 52 0.13 -11.45 -5.68
CA GLN A 52 0.04 -12.82 -6.19
C GLN A 52 1.21 -13.70 -5.74
N MET A 53 2.43 -13.16 -5.75
CA MET A 53 3.62 -13.85 -5.26
C MET A 53 3.50 -14.13 -3.76
N LEU A 54 3.11 -13.13 -2.96
CA LEU A 54 2.91 -13.31 -1.52
C LEU A 54 1.84 -14.36 -1.23
N SER A 55 0.71 -14.34 -1.96
CA SER A 55 -0.35 -15.34 -1.84
C SER A 55 0.15 -16.76 -2.12
N SER A 56 0.99 -16.90 -3.16
CA SER A 56 1.59 -18.17 -3.56
C SER A 56 2.57 -18.68 -2.52
N HIS A 57 3.42 -17.80 -1.98
CA HIS A 57 4.38 -18.12 -0.93
C HIS A 57 3.67 -18.59 0.34
N LEU A 58 2.67 -17.86 0.81
CA LEU A 58 1.89 -18.24 2.00
C LEU A 58 1.08 -19.53 1.81
N SER A 59 0.93 -20.01 0.58
CA SER A 59 0.26 -21.29 0.27
C SER A 59 1.24 -22.44 0.05
N SER A 60 2.54 -22.16 -0.03
CA SER A 60 3.59 -23.19 -0.11
C SER A 60 3.74 -23.90 1.25
N SER A 61 4.10 -25.19 1.20
CA SER A 61 4.45 -25.95 2.41
C SER A 61 5.77 -25.49 3.02
N GLU A 62 6.67 -24.97 2.20
CA GLU A 62 8.00 -24.46 2.59
C GLU A 62 8.23 -23.11 1.92
N PRO A 63 7.68 -22.00 2.47
CA PRO A 63 7.90 -20.68 1.92
C PRO A 63 9.34 -20.22 2.15
N ASP A 64 9.96 -19.61 1.15
CA ASP A 64 11.19 -18.84 1.35
C ASP A 64 10.86 -17.58 2.16
N LEU A 65 11.23 -17.56 3.44
CA LEU A 65 10.92 -16.48 4.36
C LEU A 65 11.62 -15.17 4.00
N ASN A 66 12.81 -15.22 3.38
CA ASN A 66 13.54 -14.01 3.00
C ASN A 66 12.89 -13.37 1.78
N GLU A 67 12.55 -14.17 0.77
CA GLU A 67 11.83 -13.68 -0.40
C GLU A 67 10.44 -13.16 -0.03
N THR A 68 9.73 -13.88 0.84
CA THR A 68 8.42 -13.44 1.37
C THR A 68 8.54 -12.10 2.08
N LYS A 69 9.59 -11.90 2.88
CA LYS A 69 9.83 -10.63 3.56
C LYS A 69 10.12 -9.49 2.59
N ASN A 70 10.95 -9.71 1.57
CA ASN A 70 11.23 -8.71 0.55
C ASN A 70 9.95 -8.26 -0.17
N ILE A 71 9.07 -9.21 -0.52
CA ILE A 71 7.76 -8.89 -1.13
C ILE A 71 6.91 -8.03 -0.19
N ILE A 72 6.92 -8.30 1.13
CA ILE A 72 6.19 -7.48 2.11
C ILE A 72 6.80 -6.07 2.21
N GLU A 73 8.12 -5.93 2.14
CA GLU A 73 8.82 -4.63 2.13
C GLU A 73 8.50 -3.81 0.86
N ASP A 74 8.38 -4.46 -0.29
CA ASP A 74 7.93 -3.83 -1.54
C ASP A 74 6.47 -3.37 -1.43
N LEU A 75 5.58 -4.22 -0.91
CA LEU A 75 4.17 -3.88 -0.67
C LEU A 75 4.03 -2.72 0.32
N LEU A 76 4.85 -2.67 1.38
CA LEU A 76 4.89 -1.54 2.31
C LEU A 76 5.20 -0.24 1.55
N THR A 77 6.24 -0.25 0.71
CA THR A 77 6.63 0.92 -0.09
C THR A 77 5.51 1.36 -1.05
N LEU A 78 4.87 0.40 -1.74
CA LEU A 78 3.80 0.70 -2.69
C LEU A 78 2.54 1.24 -2.00
N THR A 79 2.18 0.69 -0.84
CA THR A 79 0.96 1.06 -0.11
C THR A 79 1.07 2.35 0.70
N GLU A 80 2.23 3.03 0.70
CA GLU A 80 2.32 4.43 1.16
C GLU A 80 1.48 5.38 0.29
N ASP A 81 1.27 5.02 -0.98
CA ASP A 81 0.34 5.74 -1.86
C ASP A 81 -1.10 5.24 -1.62
N LEU A 82 -2.02 6.18 -1.37
CA LEU A 82 -3.41 5.86 -1.03
C LEU A 82 -4.17 5.20 -2.19
N ASP A 83 -3.86 5.53 -3.45
CA ASP A 83 -4.51 4.91 -4.61
C ASP A 83 -4.04 3.46 -4.74
N LEU A 84 -2.73 3.21 -4.62
CA LEU A 84 -2.17 1.85 -4.61
C LEU A 84 -2.62 1.03 -3.39
N SER A 85 -2.77 1.65 -2.22
CA SER A 85 -3.35 1.02 -1.03
C SER A 85 -4.80 0.56 -1.28
N ASN A 86 -5.58 1.33 -2.03
CA ASN A 86 -6.93 0.93 -2.44
C ASN A 86 -6.93 -0.14 -3.54
N ASP A 87 -5.99 -0.07 -4.48
CA ASP A 87 -5.79 -1.11 -5.50
C ASP A 87 -5.41 -2.44 -4.84
N PHE A 88 -4.60 -2.43 -3.79
CA PHE A 88 -4.22 -3.61 -3.01
C PHE A 88 -5.46 -4.38 -2.53
N LEU A 89 -6.48 -3.67 -2.05
CA LEU A 89 -7.76 -4.28 -1.64
C LEU A 89 -8.52 -4.87 -2.82
N ILE A 90 -8.51 -4.21 -3.98
CA ILE A 90 -9.22 -4.65 -5.20
C ILE A 90 -8.62 -5.96 -5.74
N VAL A 91 -7.30 -6.11 -5.70
CA VAL A 91 -6.60 -7.29 -6.24
C VAL A 91 -6.56 -8.47 -5.27
N GLY A 92 -7.32 -8.42 -4.17
CA GLY A 92 -7.40 -9.50 -3.19
C GLY A 92 -6.32 -9.47 -2.10
N GLY A 93 -5.60 -8.36 -1.96
CA GLY A 93 -4.56 -8.21 -0.94
C GLY A 93 -5.08 -8.36 0.50
N GLN A 94 -6.37 -8.09 0.74
CA GLN A 94 -6.98 -8.31 2.04
C GLN A 94 -6.83 -9.77 2.52
N ASP A 95 -7.21 -10.73 1.68
CA ASP A 95 -7.16 -12.16 2.05
C ASP A 95 -5.72 -12.61 2.32
N VAL A 96 -4.79 -12.12 1.52
CA VAL A 96 -3.36 -12.38 1.67
C VAL A 96 -2.83 -11.82 2.99
N LEU A 97 -3.22 -10.59 3.34
CA LEU A 97 -2.81 -9.97 4.60
C LEU A 97 -3.39 -10.68 5.83
N LEU A 98 -4.67 -11.06 5.79
CA LEU A 98 -5.28 -11.81 6.90
C LEU A 98 -4.65 -13.19 7.05
N LYS A 99 -4.31 -13.86 5.94
CA LYS A 99 -3.55 -15.11 5.96
C LYS A 99 -2.17 -14.90 6.57
N LEU A 100 -1.45 -13.86 6.20
CA LEU A 100 -0.14 -13.52 6.78
C LEU A 100 -0.22 -13.33 8.29
N LEU A 101 -1.20 -12.56 8.77
CA LEU A 101 -1.37 -12.23 10.19
C LEU A 101 -1.77 -13.44 11.04
N PHE A 102 -2.76 -14.22 10.59
CA PHE A 102 -3.42 -15.22 11.44
C PHE A 102 -3.02 -16.67 11.13
N CYS A 103 -2.45 -16.94 9.96
CA CYS A 103 -2.06 -18.29 9.53
C CYS A 103 -0.62 -18.37 9.03
N GLY A 104 0.06 -17.24 8.85
CA GLY A 104 1.40 -17.16 8.28
C GLY A 104 2.51 -17.47 9.30
N PRO A 105 3.77 -17.50 8.81
CA PRO A 105 4.94 -17.72 9.66
C PRO A 105 5.02 -16.67 10.79
N PRO A 106 5.20 -17.08 12.07
CA PRO A 106 5.24 -16.16 13.20
C PRO A 106 6.27 -15.03 13.04
N SER A 107 7.41 -15.31 12.41
CA SER A 107 8.49 -14.36 12.16
C SER A 107 8.12 -13.20 11.23
N LEU A 108 7.03 -13.31 10.46
CA LEU A 108 6.56 -12.29 9.51
C LEU A 108 5.31 -11.56 9.99
N ARG A 109 4.74 -11.93 11.15
CA ARG A 109 3.51 -11.31 11.65
C ARG A 109 3.68 -9.83 11.98
N ILE A 110 4.85 -9.43 12.49
CA ILE A 110 5.18 -8.01 12.70
C ILE A 110 5.12 -7.24 11.38
N ASP A 111 5.64 -7.82 10.29
CA ASP A 111 5.61 -7.17 8.98
C ASP A 111 4.18 -7.11 8.43
N GLY A 112 3.36 -8.14 8.71
CA GLY A 112 1.91 -8.08 8.48
C GLY A 112 1.22 -6.96 9.26
N LEU A 113 1.56 -6.75 10.54
CA LEU A 113 0.99 -5.66 11.34
C LEU A 113 1.38 -4.28 10.80
N LYS A 114 2.63 -4.13 10.34
CA LYS A 114 3.08 -2.90 9.66
C LYS A 114 2.28 -2.66 8.38
N LEU A 115 2.08 -3.70 7.57
CA LEU A 115 1.34 -3.59 6.32
C LEU A 115 -0.13 -3.24 6.56
N LEU A 116 -0.76 -3.85 7.58
CA LEU A 116 -2.12 -3.49 8.00
C LEU A 116 -2.20 -2.03 8.45
N ALA A 117 -1.27 -1.58 9.29
CA ALA A 117 -1.21 -0.19 9.73
C ALA A 117 -1.06 0.77 8.54
N ASN A 118 -0.17 0.45 7.59
CA ASN A 118 0.06 1.27 6.40
C ASN A 118 -1.19 1.38 5.51
N ILE A 119 -1.84 0.24 5.25
CA ILE A 119 -3.04 0.20 4.40
C ILE A 119 -4.21 0.95 5.04
N THR A 120 -4.35 0.89 6.37
CA THR A 120 -5.47 1.50 7.09
C THR A 120 -5.24 2.95 7.49
N GLN A 121 -3.98 3.40 7.60
CA GLN A 121 -3.65 4.76 8.01
C GLN A 121 -4.24 5.78 7.01
N ASN A 122 -5.11 6.67 7.52
CA ASN A 122 -5.81 7.68 6.73
C ASN A 122 -6.59 7.11 5.52
N ASN A 123 -7.02 5.84 5.60
CA ASN A 123 -7.76 5.17 4.54
C ASN A 123 -9.12 4.67 5.03
N PRO A 124 -10.19 5.50 4.97
CA PRO A 124 -11.52 5.13 5.44
C PRO A 124 -12.11 3.88 4.78
N ARG A 125 -11.74 3.61 3.53
CA ARG A 125 -12.20 2.43 2.80
C ARG A 125 -11.61 1.16 3.41
N ALA A 126 -10.30 1.14 3.63
CA ALA A 126 -9.64 0.03 4.32
C ALA A 126 -10.16 -0.12 5.75
N GLN A 127 -10.24 0.96 6.52
CA GLN A 127 -10.69 0.93 7.91
C GLN A 127 -12.09 0.33 8.06
N SER A 128 -13.04 0.75 7.20
CA SER A 128 -14.40 0.19 7.18
C SER A 128 -14.38 -1.30 6.85
N LEU A 129 -13.64 -1.69 5.81
CA LEU A 129 -13.54 -3.07 5.35
C LEU A 129 -12.95 -4.01 6.42
N TYR A 130 -11.85 -3.63 7.08
CA TYR A 130 -11.23 -4.47 8.11
C TYR A 130 -12.09 -4.55 9.37
N THR A 131 -12.72 -3.44 9.78
CA THR A 131 -13.66 -3.41 10.91
C THR A 131 -14.87 -4.31 10.67
N GLU A 132 -15.51 -4.23 9.50
CA GLU A 132 -16.67 -5.06 9.12
C GLU A 132 -16.33 -6.56 9.09
N ASN A 133 -15.09 -6.91 8.76
CA ASN A 133 -14.60 -8.29 8.77
C ASN A 133 -14.12 -8.78 10.15
N GLY A 134 -14.31 -7.96 11.20
CA GLY A 134 -14.01 -8.31 12.59
C GLY A 134 -12.51 -8.41 12.88
N VAL A 135 -11.67 -7.69 12.13
CA VAL A 135 -10.21 -7.75 12.29
C VAL A 135 -9.77 -7.04 13.56
N LEU A 136 -10.30 -5.85 13.82
CA LEU A 136 -10.10 -5.11 15.08
C LEU A 136 -10.37 -5.98 16.32
N ALA A 137 -11.47 -6.73 16.32
CA ALA A 137 -11.81 -7.62 17.42
C ALA A 137 -10.75 -8.72 17.64
N ARG A 138 -10.21 -9.30 16.56
CA ARG A 138 -9.12 -10.29 16.64
C ARG A 138 -7.81 -9.66 17.13
N LEU A 139 -7.49 -8.43 16.70
CA LEU A 139 -6.29 -7.74 17.17
C LEU A 139 -6.36 -7.43 18.66
N ILE A 140 -7.54 -7.05 19.17
CA ILE A 140 -7.76 -6.82 20.61
C ILE A 140 -7.57 -8.12 21.40
N MET A 141 -8.13 -9.24 20.92
CA MET A 141 -7.91 -10.54 21.56
C MET A 141 -6.42 -10.92 21.59
N LEU A 142 -5.71 -10.68 20.49
CA LEU A 142 -4.27 -10.95 20.41
C LEU A 142 -3.47 -10.06 21.39
N PHE A 143 -3.91 -8.82 21.61
CA PHE A 143 -3.28 -7.90 22.56
C PHE A 143 -3.37 -8.39 24.01
N GLU A 144 -4.47 -9.06 24.38
CA GLU A 144 -4.65 -9.62 25.73
C GLU A 144 -3.73 -10.81 26.03
N GLU A 145 -3.31 -11.55 24.99
CA GLU A 145 -2.50 -12.76 25.11
C GLU A 145 -0.99 -12.52 24.91
N GLU A 146 -0.62 -11.44 24.21
CA GLU A 146 0.77 -11.18 23.84
C GLU A 146 1.60 -10.51 24.95
N THR A 147 2.87 -10.89 25.06
CA THR A 147 3.81 -10.35 26.04
C THR A 147 5.06 -9.74 25.42
N ASP A 148 5.34 -10.05 24.15
CA ASP A 148 6.46 -9.47 23.43
C ASP A 148 6.22 -7.98 23.16
N LEU A 149 7.06 -7.13 23.76
CA LEU A 149 6.92 -5.67 23.67
C LEU A 149 7.10 -5.15 22.25
N GLU A 150 7.90 -5.82 21.43
CA GLU A 150 8.11 -5.42 20.04
C GLU A 150 6.85 -5.69 19.22
N PHE A 151 6.24 -6.85 19.39
CA PHE A 151 4.97 -7.21 18.76
C PHE A 151 3.85 -6.28 19.22
N LEU A 152 3.69 -6.09 20.54
CA LEU A 152 2.65 -5.23 21.11
C LEU A 152 2.71 -3.80 20.58
N ARG A 153 3.91 -3.26 20.36
CA ARG A 153 4.09 -1.91 19.76
C ARG A 153 3.44 -1.83 18.37
N HIS A 154 3.69 -2.81 17.51
CA HIS A 154 3.12 -2.82 16.16
C HIS A 154 1.63 -3.18 16.16
N LEU A 155 1.20 -4.03 17.09
CA LEU A 155 -0.19 -4.39 17.26
C LEU A 155 -1.03 -3.17 17.67
N LEU A 156 -0.57 -2.40 18.65
CA LEU A 156 -1.22 -1.15 19.06
C LEU A 156 -1.26 -0.12 17.93
N LEU A 157 -0.18 -0.02 17.14
CA LEU A 157 -0.16 0.82 15.95
C LEU A 157 -1.23 0.40 14.95
N ALA A 158 -1.31 -0.88 14.61
CA ALA A 158 -2.31 -1.41 13.69
C ALA A 158 -3.75 -1.16 14.21
N ILE A 159 -4.01 -1.40 15.50
CA ILE A 159 -5.30 -1.10 16.14
C ILE A 159 -5.64 0.39 16.00
N SER A 160 -4.67 1.28 16.23
CA SER A 160 -4.90 2.73 16.14
C SER A 160 -5.21 3.21 14.72
N CYS A 161 -4.60 2.59 13.71
CA CYS A 161 -4.82 2.92 12.30
C CYS A 161 -6.11 2.31 11.75
N GLU A 162 -6.48 1.11 12.20
CA GLU A 162 -7.73 0.45 11.79
C GLU A 162 -8.96 1.15 12.37
N TYR A 163 -8.83 1.75 13.57
CA TYR A 163 -9.94 2.42 14.23
C TYR A 163 -10.38 3.69 13.48
N PHE A 164 -11.46 3.56 12.70
CA PHE A 164 -12.23 4.69 12.20
C PHE A 164 -13.48 4.90 13.06
N SER A 165 -13.53 6.01 13.77
CA SER A 165 -14.75 6.45 14.43
C SER A 165 -15.49 7.45 13.54
N PRO A 166 -16.64 7.09 12.94
CA PRO A 166 -17.58 8.09 12.41
C PRO A 166 -18.36 8.80 13.53
N ILE A 167 -18.02 8.57 14.81
CA ILE A 167 -18.72 9.18 15.93
C ILE A 167 -18.25 10.63 16.04
N ASN A 168 -19.17 11.54 15.72
CA ASN A 168 -19.25 12.86 16.34
C ASN A 168 -19.17 12.68 17.87
N LEU A 169 -17.96 12.59 18.41
CA LEU A 169 -17.71 12.82 19.81
C LEU A 169 -17.56 14.35 19.93
N PHE A 170 -18.60 14.93 20.53
CA PHE A 170 -18.96 16.35 20.72
C PHE A 170 -20.03 16.89 19.76
#